data_AF-A0A3D9S7E8-F1
#
_entry.id   AF-A0A3D9S7E8-F1
#
_cell.length_a   1.000
_cell.length_b   1.000
_cell.length_c   1.000
_cell.angle_alpha   90.00
_cell.angle_beta   90.00
_cell.angle_gamma   90.00
#
_symmetry.space_group_name_H-M   'P 1'
#
loop_
_entity.id
_entity.type
_entity.pdbx_description
1 polymer ?
#
loop_
_entity_poly.entity_id
_entity_poly.type
_entity_poly.pdbx_seq_one_letter_code
_entity_poly.pdbx_strand_id
1 'polypeptide(L)' 'MIEELQSLVNKEIQIASALETIQGTLVSVDGTAVTLRTSELFGYESGSYAIIQLRFISYIRLL' A
#
# COMPACT_ATOMS: atom_id res chain seq x y z
N MET A 1 -8.84 -6.96 -10.96
CA MET A 1 -7.49 -6.67 -10.42
C MET A 1 -7.33 -5.22 -9.98
N ILE A 2 -7.29 -4.23 -10.88
CA ILE A 2 -7.08 -2.84 -10.44
C ILE A 2 -8.28 -2.25 -9.70
N GLU A 3 -9.49 -2.56 -10.16
CA GLU A 3 -10.75 -2.13 -9.54
C GLU A 3 -10.93 -2.72 -8.13
N GLU A 4 -10.52 -3.98 -7.95
CA GLU A 4 -10.52 -4.64 -6.64
C GLU A 4 -9.52 -3.97 -5.69
N LEU A 5 -8.33 -3.62 -6.17
CA LEU A 5 -7.34 -2.88 -5.38
C LEU A 5 -7.83 -1.46 -5.04
N GLN A 6 -8.48 -0.78 -5.99
CA GLN A 6 -9.09 0.52 -5.74
C GLN A 6 -10.19 0.46 -4.66
N SER A 7 -10.92 -0.66 -4.57
CA SER A 7 -11.90 -0.89 -3.50
C SER A 7 -11.29 -1.03 -2.09
N LEU A 8 -9.97 -1.21 -2.01
CA LEU A 8 -9.20 -1.29 -0.77
C LEU A 8 -8.57 0.05 -0.37
N VAL A 9 -8.75 1.11 -1.15
CA VAL A 9 -8.24 2.45 -0.80
C VAL A 9 -8.83 2.90 0.54
N ASN A 10 -7.99 3.54 1.35
CA ASN A 10 -8.20 3.91 2.75
C ASN A 10 -8.30 2.74 3.74
N LYS A 11 -8.06 1.50 3.31
CA LYS A 11 -7.97 0.34 4.22
C LYS A 11 -6.53 0.04 4.58
N GLU A 12 -6.35 -0.58 5.73
CA GLU A 12 -5.05 -1.09 6.16
C GLU A 12 -4.75 -2.41 5.48
N ILE A 13 -3.59 -2.49 4.84
CA ILE A 13 -3.16 -3.66 4.08
C ILE A 13 -1.72 -4.01 4.42
N GLN A 14 -1.39 -5.28 4.22
CA GLN A 14 -0.04 -5.78 4.20
C GLN A 14 0.33 -6.16 2.76
N ILE A 15 1.50 -5.72 2.30
CA ILE A 15 2.07 -6.07 1.01
C ILE A 15 3.36 -6.84 1.25
N ALA A 16 3.45 -8.03 0.66
CA ALA A 16 4.69 -8.79 0.65
C ALA A 16 5.33 -8.75 -0.74
N SER A 17 6.63 -8.47 -0.76
CA SER A 17 7.49 -8.57 -1.93
C SER A 17 8.50 -9.72 -1.72
N ALA A 18 9.39 -9.92 -2.70
CA ALA A 18 10.46 -10.90 -2.57
C ALA A 18 11.50 -10.55 -1.49
N LEU A 19 11.62 -9.27 -1.12
CA LEU A 19 12.67 -8.79 -0.19
C LEU A 19 12.13 -8.48 1.20
N GLU A 20 10.89 -8.00 1.27
CA GLU A 20 10.32 -7.50 2.52
C GLU A 20 8.79 -7.49 2.50
N THR A 21 8.23 -7.35 3.69
CA THR A 21 6.79 -7.16 3.91
C THR A 21 6.58 -5.80 4.54
N ILE A 22 5.69 -5.01 3.95
CA ILE A 22 5.34 -3.66 4.41
C ILE A 22 3.86 -3.58 4.76
N GLN A 23 3.54 -2.83 5.80
CA GLN A 23 2.17 -2.59 6.24
C GLN A 23 1.86 -1.10 6.22
N GLY A 24 0.61 -0.75 5.95
CA GLY A 24 0.16 0.63 5.99
C GLY A 24 -1.24 0.80 5.43
N THR A 25 -1.71 2.05 5.42
CA THR A 25 -2.97 2.40 4.77
C THR A 25 -2.76 2.55 3.27
N LEU A 26 -3.53 1.85 2.44
CA LEU A 26 -3.52 2.05 1.00
C LEU A 26 -4.12 3.42 0.65
N VAL A 27 -3.33 4.30 0.05
CA VAL A 27 -3.76 5.69 -0.27
C VAL A 27 -4.14 5.82 -1.73
N SER A 28 -3.39 5.17 -2.63
CA SER A 28 -3.67 5.21 -4.06
C SER A 28 -3.22 3.94 -4.76
N VAL A 29 -3.88 3.66 -5.87
CA VAL A 29 -3.57 2.55 -6.79
C VAL A 29 -3.57 3.15 -8.20
N ASP A 30 -2.47 2.96 -8.91
CA ASP A 30 -2.35 3.28 -10.33
C ASP A 30 -2.10 2.01 -11.15
N GLY A 31 -2.00 2.15 -12.47
CA GLY A 31 -1.76 1.07 -13.45
C GLY A 31 -0.53 0.20 -13.17
N THR A 32 0.41 0.68 -12.37
CA THR A 32 1.77 0.14 -12.26
C THR A 32 2.28 0.01 -10.83
N ALA A 33 1.68 0.73 -9.88
CA ALA A 33 2.14 0.84 -8.51
C ALA A 33 0.98 1.11 -7.53
N VAL A 34 1.28 0.88 -6.25
CA VAL A 34 0.42 1.21 -5.11
C VAL A 34 1.19 2.10 -4.15
N THR A 35 0.48 3.05 -3.54
CA THR A 35 1.05 3.93 -2.52
C THR A 35 0.45 3.60 -1.18
N LEU A 36 1.30 3.24 -0.21
CA LEU A 36 0.91 3.09 1.18
C LEU A 36 1.41 4.27 1.99
N ARG A 37 0.60 4.71 2.95
CA ARG A 37 1.06 5.51 4.08
C ARG A 37 1.42 4.56 5.22
N THR A 38 2.68 4.59 5.64
CA THR A 38 3.23 3.67 6.66
C THR A 38 3.35 4.30 8.05
N SER A 39 3.20 5.62 8.18
CA SER A 39 3.23 6.31 9.47
C SER A 39 1.85 6.35 10.12
N GLU A 40 1.81 6.03 11.42
CA GLU A 40 0.60 5.99 12.26
C GLU A 40 0.19 7.37 12.81
N LEU A 41 1.05 8.39 12.68
CA LEU A 41 0.79 9.72 13.24
C LEU A 41 -0.11 10.56 12.31
N PHE A 42 -1.41 10.51 12.60
CA PHE A 42 -2.40 11.36 11.95
C PHE A 42 -2.12 12.85 12.26
N GLY A 43 -2.02 13.69 11.22
CA GLY A 43 -1.86 15.15 11.37
C GLY A 43 -0.43 15.69 11.31
N TYR A 44 0.58 14.83 11.14
CA TYR A 44 1.94 15.28 10.81
C TYR A 44 2.17 15.17 9.29
N GLU A 45 2.54 16.29 8.66
CA GLU A 45 2.87 16.37 7.22
C GLU A 45 4.07 15.49 6.81
N SER A 46 4.74 14.85 7.78
CA SER A 46 5.83 13.89 7.60
C SER A 46 5.36 12.43 7.57
N GLY A 47 4.15 12.17 7.06
CA GLY A 47 3.72 10.80 6.80
C GLY A 47 4.71 10.12 5.85
N SER A 48 5.31 9.01 6.27
CA SER A 48 6.14 8.20 5.37
C SER A 48 5.23 7.47 4.38
N TYR A 49 5.55 7.60 3.10
CA TYR A 49 4.86 6.91 2.02
C TYR A 49 5.80 5.90 1.37
N ALA A 50 5.27 4.72 1.07
CA ALA A 50 5.94 3.70 0.30
C ALA A 50 5.22 3.52 -1.03
N ILE A 51 5.95 3.66 -2.13
CA ILE A 51 5.44 3.40 -3.48
C ILE A 51 6.01 2.06 -3.94
N ILE A 52 5.15 1.08 -4.14
CA ILE A 52 5.55 -0.29 -4.53
C ILE A 52 5.00 -0.60 -5.91
N GLN A 53 5.87 -1.00 -6.84
CA GLN A 53 5.43 -1.41 -8.18
C GLN A 53 4.74 -2.77 -8.11
N LEU A 54 3.59 -2.89 -8.77
CA LEU A 54 2.75 -4.09 -8.79
C LEU A 54 3.54 -5.34 -9.21
N ARG A 55 4.51 -5.20 -10.13
CA ARG A 55 5.37 -6.30 -10.61
C ARG A 55 6.25 -6.94 -9.53
N PHE A 56 6.49 -6.25 -8.41
CA PHE A 56 7.30 -6.76 -7.30
C PHE A 56 6.46 -7.32 -6.15
N ILE A 57 5.13 -7.22 -6.27
CA ILE A 57 4.21 -7.67 -5.23
C ILE A 57 3.95 -9.16 -5.42
N SER A 58 4.21 -9.94 -4.37
CA SER A 58 3.88 -11.36 -4.32
C SER A 58 2.45 -11.59 -3.88
N TYR A 59 2.00 -10.90 -2.82
CA TYR A 59 0.60 -10.90 -2.41
C TYR A 59 0.24 -9.63 -1.63
N ILE A 60 -1.07 -9.37 -1.55
CA ILE A 60 -1.67 -8.31 -0.74
C ILE A 60 -2.69 -8.96 0.20
N ARG A 61 -2.62 -8.62 1.48
CA ARG A 61 -3.55 -9.10 2.52
C ARG A 61 -4.22 -7.91 3.18
N LEU A 62 -5.55 -7.98 3.32
CA LEU A 62 -6.33 -7.05 4.14
C LEU A 62 -6.13 -7.37 5.63
N LEU A 63 -5.92 -6.34 6.45
CA LEU A 63 -5.79 -6.45 7.90
C LEU A 63 -7.08 -6.08 8.63
#